data_AF-A0A9D8JFR7-F1
#
_entry.id   AF-A0A9D8JFR7-F1
#
_cell.length_a   1.000
_cell.length_b   1.000
_cell.length_c   1.000
_cell.angle_alpha   90.00
_cell.angle_beta   90.00
_cell.angle_gamma   90.00
#
_symmetry.space_group_name_H-M   'P 1'
#
loop_
_entity.id
_entity.type
_entity.pdbx_description
1 polymer ?
#
loop_
_entity_poly.entity_id
_entity_poly.type
_entity_poly.pdbx_seq_one_letter_code
_entity_poly.pdbx_strand_id
1 'polypeptide(L)' 'MPLYPFYCRKCDKTFEVFLRPSEATQKMTCPYCQGNGVEMLSEKEQDDLTPGVCGIKKET' A
#
# COMPACT_ATOMS: atom_id res chain seq x y z
N MET A 1 11.47 11.12 -1.36
CA MET A 1 10.73 10.55 -0.19
C MET A 1 9.79 9.50 -0.74
N PRO A 2 9.73 8.29 -0.16
CA PRO A 2 8.78 7.26 -0.57
C PRO A 2 7.34 7.66 -0.21
N LEU A 3 6.39 7.22 -1.03
CA LEU A 3 4.96 7.28 -0.76
C LEU A 3 4.54 6.01 -0.03
N TYR A 4 3.78 6.16 1.04
CA TYR A 4 3.19 5.02 1.75
C TYR A 4 1.68 5.05 1.56
N PRO A 5 1.07 3.94 1.09
CA PRO A 5 -0.38 3.85 1.01
C PRO A 5 -0.97 3.59 2.40
N PHE A 6 -2.05 4.29 2.70
CA PHE A 6 -2.81 4.19 3.93
C PHE A 6 -4.28 3.97 3.63
N TYR A 7 -4.96 3.27 4.52
CA TYR A 7 -6.39 3.00 4.48
C TYR A 7 -7.08 3.54 5.74
N CYS A 8 -8.18 4.28 5.57
CA CYS A 8 -8.99 4.71 6.70
C CYS A 8 -10.26 3.87 6.82
N ARG A 9 -10.41 3.15 7.94
CA ARG A 9 -11.62 2.35 8.24
C ARG A 9 -12.87 3.16 8.60
N LYS A 10 -12.74 4.49 8.81
CA LYS A 10 -13.89 5.35 9.18
C LYS A 10 -14.65 5.90 7.99
N CYS A 11 -13.94 6.15 6.89
CA CYS A 11 -14.52 6.74 5.68
C CYS A 11 -14.26 5.89 4.44
N ASP A 12 -13.70 4.70 4.65
CA ASP A 12 -13.37 3.70 3.63
C ASP A 12 -12.63 4.31 2.43
N LYS A 13 -11.68 5.21 2.73
CA LYS A 13 -10.82 5.84 1.73
C LYS A 13 -9.36 5.43 1.91
N THR A 14 -8.74 5.13 0.78
CA THR A 14 -7.29 4.98 0.63
C THR A 14 -6.64 6.30 0.22
N PHE A 15 -5.43 6.54 0.70
CA PHE A 15 -4.63 7.71 0.34
C PHE A 15 -3.16 7.44 0.53
N GLU A 16 -2.32 8.20 -0.17
CA GLU A 16 -0.88 8.04 -0.14
C GLU A 16 -0.25 9.25 0.55
N VAL A 17 0.71 9.00 1.44
CA VAL A 17 1.39 10.06 2.19
C VAL A 17 2.90 9.96 2.00
N PHE A 18 3.52 11.10 1.73
CA PHE A 18 4.97 11.24 1.80
C PHE A 18 5.40 11.22 3.26
N LEU A 19 5.97 10.10 3.70
CA LEU A 19 6.50 9.99 5.06
C LEU A 19 8.02 9.79 5.04
N ARG A 20 8.65 10.33 6.08
CA ARG A 20 10.01 9.97 6.45
C ARG A 20 9.97 8.65 7.20
N PRO A 21 11.02 7.82 7.13
CA PRO A 21 11.08 6.54 7.85
C PRO A 21 10.82 6.70 9.37
N SER A 22 11.29 7.80 9.97
CA SER A 22 11.06 8.11 11.38
C SER A 22 9.60 8.48 11.72
N GLU A 23 8.82 8.91 10.73
CA GLU A 23 7.41 9.32 10.89
C GLU A 23 6.45 8.15 10.60
N ALA A 24 6.93 7.08 9.94
CA ALA A 24 6.15 5.90 9.59
C ALA A 24 5.58 5.17 10.82
N THR A 25 6.22 5.32 11.99
CA THR A 25 5.78 4.78 13.29
C THR A 25 4.85 5.72 14.07
N GLN A 26 4.61 6.94 13.58
CA GLN A 26 3.79 7.92 14.29
C GLN A 26 2.30 7.68 14.00
N LYS A 27 1.44 7.95 15.00
CA LYS A 27 -0.01 7.84 14.84
C LYS A 27 -0.51 8.94 13.89
N MET A 28 -1.01 8.54 12.72
CA MET A 28 -1.54 9.43 11.70
C MET A 28 -3.07 9.49 11.74
N THR A 29 -3.63 10.64 11.36
CA THR A 29 -5.07 10.86 11.19
C THR A 29 -5.44 10.94 9.72
N CYS A 30 -6.66 10.52 9.39
CA CYS A 30 -7.15 10.58 8.02
C CYS A 30 -7.42 12.03 7.60
N PRO A 31 -6.90 12.51 6.44
CA PRO A 31 -7.12 13.89 6.00
C PRO A 31 -8.57 14.17 5.58
N TYR A 32 -9.37 13.14 5.27
CA TYR A 32 -10.76 13.30 4.82
C TYR A 32 -11.77 13.41 5.97
N CYS A 33 -11.62 12.58 6.99
CA CYS A 33 -12.58 12.48 8.09
C CYS A 33 -11.97 12.80 9.47
N GLN A 34 -10.67 13.10 9.53
CA GLN A 34 -9.91 13.37 10.77
C GLN A 34 -10.00 12.20 11.78
N GLY A 35 -10.29 10.99 11.29
CA GLY A 35 -10.38 9.78 12.09
C GLY A 35 -9.02 9.20 12.46
N ASN A 36 -8.92 8.60 13.64
CA ASN A 36 -7.74 7.88 14.13
C ASN A 36 -7.66 6.40 13.67
N GLY A 37 -8.61 5.94 12.85
CA GLY A 37 -8.67 4.55 12.37
C GLY A 37 -7.96 4.39 11.03
N VAL A 38 -6.69 4.78 10.96
CA VAL A 38 -5.87 4.68 9.75
C VAL A 38 -4.85 3.56 9.91
N GLU A 39 -4.75 2.70 8.91
CA GLU A 39 -3.77 1.62 8.84
C GLU A 39 -2.89 1.79 7.61
N MET A 40 -1.60 1.48 7.76
CA MET A 40 -0.66 1.47 6.63
C MET A 40 -0.85 0.19 5.83
N LEU A 41 -1.07 0.33 4.53
CA LEU A 41 -1.02 -0.79 3.60
C LEU A 41 0.46 -1.01 3.28
N SER A 42 1.06 -2.08 3.80
CA SER A 42 2.40 -2.47 3.35
C SER A 42 2.27 -3.11 1.98
N GLU A 43 3.00 -2.62 0.98
CA GLU A 43 3.08 -3.19 -0.37
C GLU A 43 3.74 -4.60 -0.42
N LYS A 44 3.90 -5.27 0.72
CA LYS A 44 4.60 -6.55 0.88
C LYS A 44 3.88 -7.75 0.24
N GLU A 45 2.76 -7.56 -0.44
CA GLU A 45 2.03 -8.61 -1.15
C GLU A 45 2.03 -8.43 -2.67
N GLN A 46 3.00 -7.69 -3.22
CA GLN A 46 3.24 -7.59 -4.67
C GLN A 46 4.49 -8.34 -5.17
N ASP A 47 4.87 -9.44 -4.51
CA ASP A 47 5.87 -10.40 -5.01
C ASP A 47 5.40 -11.85 -4.74
N ASP A 48 4.20 -12.23 -5.17
CA ASP A 48 3.87 -13.67 -5.33
C ASP A 48 2.73 -13.96 -6.33
N LEU A 49 2.39 -13.02 -7.24
CA LEU A 49 1.45 -13.32 -8.31
C LEU A 49 1.91 -12.69 -9.61
N THR A 50 3.05 -13.14 -10.12
CA THR A 50 3.22 -13.27 -11.57
C THR A 50 2.63 -14.61 -12.02
N PRO A 51 1.38 -14.70 -12.50
CA PRO A 51 0.98 -15.75 -13.42
C PRO A 51 1.59 -15.43 -14.80
N GLY A 52 2.91 -15.61 -14.90
CA GLY A 52 3.66 -15.45 -16.13
C GLY A 52 3.76 -16.77 -16.89
N VAL A 53 2.62 -17.32 -17.34
CA VAL A 53 2.63 -18.20 -18.51
C VAL A 53 3.07 -17.34 -19.70
N CYS A 54 4.35 -17.44 -20.06
CA CYS A 54 4.81 -17.16 -21.41
C CYS A 54 5.37 -18.46 -21.96
N GLY A 55 4.54 -19.14 -22.76
CA GLY A 55 4.92 -20.35 -23.45
C GLY A 55 6.09 -20.10 -24.39
N ILE A 56 7.05 -21.01 -24.36
CA ILE A 56 7.84 -21.35 -25.53
C ILE A 56 7.59 -22.82 -25.78
N LYS A 57 6.65 -23.10 -26.68
CA LYS A 57 6.76 -24.28 -27.53
C LYS A 57 7.96 -24.01 -28.44
N LYS A 58 9.04 -24.77 -28.26
CA LYS A 58 10.03 -25.08 -29.30
C LYS A 58 10.13 -26.61 -29.27
N GLU A 59 9.31 -27.29 -30.07
CA GLU A 59 9.59 -27.63 -31.47
C GLU A 59 10.74 -28.63 -31.56
N THR A 60 10.33 -29.89 -31.78
CA THR A 60 11.08 -31.04 -32.35
C THR A 60 12.37 -31.50 -31.67
#